data_AF-A0AAD5HWR7-F1
#
_entry.id   AF-A0AAD5HWR7-F1
#
_cell.length_a   1.000
_cell.length_b   1.000
_cell.length_c   1.000
_cell.angle_alpha   90.00
_cell.angle_beta   90.00
_cell.angle_gamma   90.00
#
_symmetry.space_group_name_H-M   'P 1'
#
loop_
_entity.id
_entity.type
_entity.pdbx_description
1 polymer ?
#
loop_
_entity_poly.entity_id
_entity_poly.type
_entity_poly.pdbx_seq_one_letter_code
_entity_poly.pdbx_strand_id
1 'polypeptide(L)'
;MGHLPESELHRVTAIIEREKKAQRLEESIAGRDLVEVALTDSSEITKDTQLQHTLLGRTIYSRDEDMMVKRITNNAADSSSSLVSQILHFDLIDRHFCLDAWKLVYCDIYYVDGGSATLQEIYEARLQEEELQAPAARARELVRCDDLKHAWRNAKWMIPAIERLSADEQVQLTPEDEEFCQKYLEYSQDKEGAERLLKQHFYDQIPKKNLETGIPCAASLDAEDP
;
A
#
# COMPACT_ATOMS: atom_id res chain seq x y z
N MET A 1 -13.55 -8.79 44.98
CA MET A 1 -13.62 -8.49 43.54
C MET A 1 -12.25 -8.80 42.96
N GLY A 2 -12.13 -9.86 42.17
CA GLY A 2 -10.84 -10.23 41.58
C GLY A 2 -10.47 -9.22 40.51
N HIS A 3 -9.32 -8.57 40.67
CA HIS A 3 -8.77 -7.69 39.65
C HIS A 3 -8.38 -8.55 38.45
N LEU A 4 -8.91 -8.22 37.27
CA LEU A 4 -8.46 -8.81 36.01
C LEU A 4 -6.95 -8.58 35.89
N PRO A 5 -6.16 -9.57 35.45
CA PRO A 5 -4.75 -9.34 35.17
C PRO A 5 -4.61 -8.25 34.11
N GLU A 6 -3.53 -7.48 34.18
CA GLU A 6 -3.30 -6.29 33.37
C GLU A 6 -3.41 -6.56 31.86
N SER A 7 -3.00 -7.75 31.41
CA SER A 7 -3.18 -8.21 30.02
C SER A 7 -4.65 -8.28 29.60
N GLU A 8 -5.53 -8.75 30.49
CA GLU A 8 -6.97 -8.84 30.22
C GLU A 8 -7.63 -7.47 30.26
N LEU A 9 -7.18 -6.57 31.14
CA LEU A 9 -7.64 -5.17 31.14
C LEU A 9 -7.30 -4.49 29.81
N HIS A 10 -6.07 -4.62 29.32
CA HIS A 10 -5.66 -4.07 28.03
C HIS A 10 -6.47 -4.64 26.87
N ARG A 11 -6.73 -5.95 26.86
CA ARG A 11 -7.56 -6.60 25.84
C ARG A 11 -9.00 -6.07 25.84
N VAL A 12 -9.62 -5.98 27.01
CA VAL A 12 -11.00 -5.47 27.16
C VAL A 12 -11.08 -4.00 26.74
N THR A 13 -10.13 -3.17 27.15
CA THR A 13 -10.08 -1.75 26.71
C THR A 13 -9.97 -1.64 25.20
N ALA A 14 -9.10 -2.43 24.56
CA ALA A 14 -8.97 -2.42 23.11
C ALA A 14 -10.27 -2.83 22.38
N ILE A 15 -11.00 -3.81 22.93
CA ILE A 15 -12.31 -4.23 22.39
C ILE A 15 -13.33 -3.09 22.51
N ILE A 16 -13.44 -2.47 23.69
CA ILE A 16 -14.37 -1.35 23.92
C ILE A 16 -14.07 -0.17 23.00
N GLU A 17 -12.79 0.16 22.81
CA GLU A 17 -12.38 1.23 21.91
C GLU A 17 -12.72 0.94 20.44
N ARG A 18 -12.53 -0.31 20.00
CA ARG A 18 -12.95 -0.75 18.65
C ARG A 18 -14.45 -0.61 18.48
N GLU A 19 -15.24 -1.11 19.43
CA GLU A 19 -16.71 -1.02 19.39
C GLU A 19 -17.18 0.44 19.31
N LYS A 20 -16.62 1.33 20.15
CA LYS A 20 -16.95 2.76 20.12
C LYS A 20 -16.56 3.45 18.81
N LYS A 21 -15.53 2.97 18.10
CA LYS A 21 -15.17 3.50 16.78
C LYS A 21 -16.16 3.01 15.72
N ALA A 22 -16.52 1.73 15.74
CA ALA A 22 -17.50 1.15 14.85
C ALA A 22 -18.88 1.82 15.00
N GLN A 23 -19.35 2.01 16.23
CA GLN A 23 -20.62 2.69 16.51
C GLN A 23 -20.62 4.14 15.98
N ARG A 24 -19.54 4.89 16.22
CA ARG A 24 -19.43 6.27 15.70
C ARG A 24 -19.45 6.32 14.17
N LEU A 25 -18.80 5.35 13.52
CA LEU A 25 -18.83 5.25 12.07
C LEU A 25 -20.25 4.94 11.58
N GLU A 26 -20.95 3.98 12.20
CA GLU A 26 -22.33 3.63 11.85
C GLU A 26 -23.28 4.83 12.00
N GLU A 27 -23.16 5.57 13.11
CA GLU A 27 -23.90 6.81 13.34
C GLU A 27 -23.56 7.90 12.31
N SER A 28 -22.31 7.98 11.85
CA SER A 28 -21.88 8.98 10.85
C SER A 28 -22.33 8.63 9.43
N ILE A 29 -22.35 7.34 9.08
CA ILE A 29 -22.92 6.86 7.81
C ILE A 29 -24.43 7.05 7.83
N ALA A 30 -25.11 6.69 8.93
CA ALA A 30 -26.55 6.78 9.10
C ALA A 30 -27.36 6.14 7.94
N GLY A 31 -26.84 5.06 7.35
CA GLY A 31 -27.44 4.38 6.20
C GLY A 31 -27.36 5.13 4.86
N ARG A 32 -26.60 6.23 4.79
CA ARG A 32 -26.42 7.02 3.56
C ARG A 32 -25.49 6.33 2.57
N ASP A 33 -25.73 6.55 1.29
CA ASP A 33 -24.80 6.17 0.22
C ASP A 33 -23.63 7.17 0.18
N LEU A 34 -22.46 6.74 0.68
CA LEU A 34 -21.26 7.58 0.70
C LEU A 34 -20.79 7.99 -0.70
N VAL A 35 -21.09 7.20 -1.74
CA VAL A 35 -20.77 7.54 -3.13
C VAL A 35 -21.59 8.74 -3.57
N GLU A 36 -22.90 8.72 -3.33
CA GLU A 36 -23.80 9.84 -3.65
C GLU A 36 -23.42 11.11 -2.86
N VAL A 37 -23.12 10.95 -1.57
CA VAL A 37 -22.68 12.07 -0.71
C VAL A 37 -21.40 12.69 -1.24
N ALA A 38 -20.38 11.89 -1.55
CA ALA A 38 -19.10 12.40 -2.08
C ALA A 38 -19.24 13.10 -3.43
N LEU A 39 -20.14 12.63 -4.31
CA LEU A 39 -20.42 13.25 -5.60
C LEU A 39 -21.21 14.57 -5.47
N THR A 40 -21.97 14.73 -4.39
CA THR A 40 -22.78 15.94 -4.12
C THR A 40 -21.99 16.99 -3.34
N ASP A 41 -21.34 16.59 -2.24
CA ASP A 41 -20.49 17.44 -1.40
C ASP A 41 -19.32 16.61 -0.82
N SER A 42 -18.21 16.57 -1.55
CA SER A 42 -16.99 15.89 -1.11
C SER A 42 -16.36 16.51 0.15
N SER A 43 -16.73 17.76 0.50
CA SER A 43 -16.19 18.43 1.68
C SER A 43 -16.70 17.80 2.98
N GLU A 44 -17.89 17.20 2.96
CA GLU A 44 -18.44 16.48 4.12
C GLU A 44 -17.59 15.25 4.42
N ILE A 45 -17.27 14.47 3.40
CA ILE A 45 -16.47 13.24 3.54
C ILE A 45 -15.01 13.55 3.87
N THR A 46 -14.40 14.55 3.23
CA THR A 46 -12.98 14.88 3.46
C THR A 46 -12.71 15.49 4.84
N LYS A 47 -13.71 16.08 5.50
CA LYS A 47 -13.59 16.56 6.89
C LYS A 47 -13.67 15.44 7.93
N ASP A 48 -14.28 14.30 7.57
CA ASP A 48 -14.39 13.14 8.43
C ASP A 48 -13.50 12.00 7.92
N THR A 49 -12.35 11.82 8.57
CA THR A 49 -11.38 10.78 8.22
C THR A 49 -11.98 9.38 8.24
N GLN A 50 -12.96 9.09 9.09
CA GLN A 50 -13.58 7.76 9.14
C GLN A 50 -14.44 7.52 7.90
N LEU A 51 -15.28 8.49 7.52
CA LEU A 51 -16.09 8.41 6.31
C LEU A 51 -15.20 8.34 5.05
N GLN A 52 -14.13 9.14 5.02
CA GLN A 52 -13.14 9.10 3.94
C GLN A 52 -12.49 7.72 3.84
N HIS A 53 -12.02 7.16 4.95
CA HIS A 53 -11.41 5.82 4.97
C HIS A 53 -12.40 4.76 4.49
N THR A 54 -13.65 4.79 4.96
CA THR A 54 -14.69 3.84 4.56
C THR A 54 -14.98 3.93 3.07
N LEU A 55 -15.12 5.13 2.49
CA LEU A 55 -15.35 5.30 1.06
C LEU A 55 -14.18 4.79 0.20
N LEU A 56 -12.95 4.93 0.69
CA LEU A 56 -11.74 4.39 0.05
C LEU A 56 -11.60 2.87 0.22
N GLY A 57 -12.36 2.26 1.13
CA GLY A 57 -12.24 0.83 1.49
C GLY A 57 -11.09 0.54 2.46
N ARG A 58 -10.62 1.56 3.17
CA ARG A 58 -9.59 1.45 4.23
C ARG A 58 -10.23 1.03 5.55
N THR A 59 -9.39 0.54 6.46
CA THR A 59 -9.82 0.30 7.84
C THR A 59 -9.82 1.60 8.64
N ILE A 60 -10.72 1.69 9.61
CA ILE A 60 -10.74 2.75 10.64
C ILE A 60 -9.76 2.46 11.81
N TYR A 61 -9.09 1.30 11.76
CA TYR A 61 -8.14 0.84 12.76
C TYR A 61 -6.70 0.99 12.24
N SER A 62 -6.05 2.10 12.55
CA SER A 62 -4.70 2.43 12.07
C SER A 62 -3.68 1.31 12.29
N ARG A 63 -3.68 0.67 13.48
CA ARG A 63 -2.75 -0.42 13.77
C ARG A 63 -2.91 -1.63 12.84
N ASP A 64 -4.15 -1.95 12.47
CA ASP A 64 -4.43 -3.07 11.57
C ASP A 64 -3.98 -2.72 10.14
N GLU A 65 -4.17 -1.46 9.73
CA GLU A 65 -3.67 -0.93 8.46
C GLU A 65 -2.14 -0.97 8.39
N ASP A 66 -1.45 -0.49 9.42
CA ASP A 66 0.01 -0.45 9.48
C ASP A 66 0.60 -1.87 9.44
N MET A 67 -0.01 -2.82 10.15
CA MET A 67 0.37 -4.23 10.10
C MET A 67 0.19 -4.83 8.71
N MET A 68 -0.92 -4.53 8.04
CA MET A 68 -1.20 -4.97 6.68
C MET A 68 -0.18 -4.39 5.70
N VAL A 69 0.05 -3.07 5.74
CA VAL A 69 1.03 -2.37 4.89
C VAL A 69 2.43 -2.97 5.09
N LYS A 70 2.84 -3.12 6.35
CA LYS A 70 4.15 -3.70 6.68
C LYS A 70 4.32 -5.11 6.13
N ARG A 71 3.29 -5.93 6.21
CA ARG A 71 3.32 -7.29 5.65
C ARG A 71 3.38 -7.27 4.12
N ILE A 72 2.49 -6.53 3.45
CA ILE A 72 2.41 -6.46 1.98
C ILE A 72 3.71 -5.92 1.38
N THR A 73 4.30 -4.92 2.03
CA THR A 73 5.54 -4.28 1.56
C THR A 73 6.83 -4.99 2.03
N ASN A 74 6.73 -6.17 2.66
CA ASN A 74 7.88 -6.87 3.25
C ASN A 74 8.75 -5.96 4.15
N ASN A 75 8.11 -5.17 5.01
CA ASN A 75 8.71 -4.18 5.90
C ASN A 75 9.38 -2.97 5.22
N ALA A 76 9.21 -2.76 3.90
CA ALA A 76 9.73 -1.57 3.23
C ALA A 76 9.04 -0.28 3.73
N ALA A 77 7.76 -0.37 4.10
CA ALA A 77 7.03 0.68 4.79
C ALA A 77 6.42 0.16 6.11
N ASP A 78 6.42 0.99 7.14
CA ASP A 78 5.93 0.68 8.48
C ASP A 78 4.51 1.21 8.74
N SER A 79 4.01 2.10 7.89
CA SER A 79 2.66 2.66 7.96
C SER A 79 2.14 3.05 6.57
N SER A 80 0.83 3.29 6.47
CA SER A 80 0.22 3.81 5.23
C SER A 80 0.75 5.18 4.84
N SER A 81 0.99 6.07 5.81
CA SER A 81 1.57 7.39 5.57
C SER A 81 3.00 7.30 5.05
N SER A 82 3.80 6.41 5.63
CA SER A 82 5.19 6.14 5.21
C SER A 82 5.22 5.59 3.78
N LEU A 83 4.33 4.65 3.45
CA LEU A 83 4.22 4.09 2.10
C LEU A 83 3.83 5.18 1.07
N VAL A 84 2.77 5.95 1.34
CA VAL A 84 2.30 7.01 0.44
C VAL A 84 3.38 8.06 0.22
N SER A 85 4.06 8.50 1.29
CA SER A 85 5.14 9.48 1.19
C SER A 85 6.33 8.98 0.38
N GLN A 86 6.70 7.70 0.53
CA GLN A 86 7.81 7.12 -0.21
C GLN A 86 7.47 6.91 -1.69
N ILE A 87 6.24 6.46 -2.02
CA ILE A 87 5.80 6.31 -3.42
C ILE A 87 5.58 7.68 -4.08
N LEU A 88 5.15 8.69 -3.32
CA LEU A 88 5.07 10.08 -3.78
C LEU A 88 6.43 10.59 -4.28
N HIS A 89 7.51 10.28 -3.54
CA HIS A 89 8.87 10.74 -3.81
C HIS A 89 9.78 9.60 -4.33
N PHE A 90 9.22 8.65 -5.07
CA PHE A 90 9.93 7.43 -5.50
C PHE A 90 11.15 7.73 -6.39
N ASP A 91 11.14 8.87 -7.07
CA ASP A 91 12.21 9.38 -7.93
C ASP A 91 13.37 10.00 -7.13
N LEU A 92 13.11 10.41 -5.88
CA LEU A 92 14.10 11.03 -4.99
C LEU A 92 14.68 10.05 -3.97
N ILE A 93 14.07 8.87 -3.82
CA ILE A 93 14.41 7.89 -2.79
C ILE A 93 14.82 6.60 -3.47
N ASP A 94 16.01 6.12 -3.15
CA ASP A 94 16.56 4.85 -3.64
C ASP A 94 15.93 3.62 -2.91
N ARG A 95 14.61 3.59 -2.82
CA ARG A 95 13.84 2.49 -2.24
C ARG A 95 13.01 1.82 -3.31
N HIS A 96 13.20 0.51 -3.40
CA HIS A 96 12.48 -0.32 -4.34
C HIS A 96 11.26 -0.95 -3.67
N PHE A 97 10.09 -0.76 -4.27
CA PHE A 97 8.83 -1.32 -3.80
C PHE A 97 8.43 -2.52 -4.66
N CYS A 98 8.00 -3.60 -4.02
CA CYS A 98 7.39 -4.72 -4.72
C CYS A 98 6.12 -4.28 -5.46
N LEU A 99 5.73 -5.03 -6.50
CA LEU A 99 4.53 -4.73 -7.29
C LEU A 99 3.26 -4.58 -6.43
N ASP A 100 3.14 -5.39 -5.38
CA ASP A 100 2.01 -5.34 -4.46
C ASP A 100 1.92 -4.02 -3.68
N ALA A 101 3.06 -3.38 -3.35
CA ALA A 101 3.06 -2.08 -2.69
C ALA A 101 2.49 -0.98 -3.60
N TRP A 102 2.84 -1.02 -4.89
CA TRP A 102 2.27 -0.12 -5.90
C TRP A 102 0.77 -0.36 -6.08
N LYS A 103 0.36 -1.64 -6.21
CA LYS A 103 -1.06 -2.01 -6.30
C LYS A 103 -1.85 -1.57 -5.08
N LEU A 104 -1.27 -1.67 -3.88
CA LEU A 104 -1.91 -1.21 -2.65
C LEU A 104 -2.17 0.30 -2.66
N VAL A 105 -1.21 1.12 -3.11
CA VAL A 105 -1.39 2.57 -3.26
C VAL A 105 -2.42 2.90 -4.34
N TYR A 106 -2.37 2.23 -5.49
CA TYR A 106 -3.35 2.40 -6.54
C TYR A 106 -4.79 2.09 -6.05
N CYS A 107 -4.91 1.11 -5.16
CA CYS A 107 -6.17 0.72 -4.53
C CYS A 107 -6.54 1.57 -3.30
N ASP A 108 -5.96 2.75 -3.11
CA ASP A 108 -6.29 3.66 -2.00
C ASP A 108 -5.98 3.09 -0.61
N ILE A 109 -4.97 2.21 -0.49
CA ILE A 109 -4.63 1.47 0.74
C ILE A 109 -5.80 0.60 1.22
N TYR A 110 -6.55 0.00 0.28
CA TYR A 110 -7.68 -0.87 0.60
C TYR A 110 -7.29 -1.95 1.63
N TYR A 111 -8.15 -2.13 2.64
CA TYR A 111 -7.89 -3.11 3.70
C TYR A 111 -8.23 -4.53 3.26
N VAL A 112 -7.20 -5.36 3.01
CA VAL A 112 -7.37 -6.73 2.47
C VAL A 112 -7.58 -7.80 3.54
N ASP A 113 -7.15 -7.57 4.79
CA ASP A 113 -7.18 -8.60 5.85
C ASP A 113 -8.57 -8.87 6.44
N GLY A 114 -9.56 -8.06 6.08
CA GLY A 114 -10.94 -8.21 6.53
C GLY A 114 -11.85 -8.99 5.58
N GLY A 115 -11.38 -9.36 4.39
CA GLY A 115 -12.20 -9.91 3.32
C GLY A 115 -11.65 -11.20 2.72
N SER A 116 -12.42 -11.81 1.82
CA SER A 116 -11.98 -12.96 1.02
C SER A 116 -11.24 -12.55 -0.26
N ALA A 117 -11.29 -11.27 -0.62
CA ALA A 117 -10.70 -10.76 -1.85
C ALA A 117 -9.20 -10.52 -1.67
N THR A 118 -8.43 -10.99 -2.64
CA THR A 118 -6.99 -10.74 -2.74
C THR A 118 -6.73 -9.31 -3.22
N LEU A 119 -5.52 -8.79 -2.96
CA LEU A 119 -5.12 -7.48 -3.46
C LEU A 119 -5.19 -7.40 -5.00
N GLN A 120 -4.89 -8.50 -5.70
CA GLN A 120 -4.96 -8.58 -7.16
C GLN A 120 -6.40 -8.42 -7.67
N GLU A 121 -7.36 -9.13 -7.07
CA GLU A 121 -8.78 -9.01 -7.44
C GLU A 121 -9.31 -7.59 -7.19
N ILE A 122 -8.90 -6.97 -6.08
CA ILE A 122 -9.26 -5.58 -5.77
C ILE A 122 -8.66 -4.63 -6.80
N TYR A 123 -7.39 -4.84 -7.18
CA TYR A 123 -6.72 -4.04 -8.20
C TYR A 123 -7.44 -4.12 -9.56
N GLU A 124 -7.79 -5.32 -10.01
CA GLU A 124 -8.53 -5.52 -11.26
C GLU A 124 -9.92 -4.88 -11.22
N ALA A 125 -10.64 -5.01 -10.10
CA ALA A 125 -11.93 -4.36 -9.91
C ALA A 125 -11.80 -2.83 -9.95
N ARG A 126 -10.76 -2.26 -9.31
CA ARG A 126 -10.49 -0.81 -9.34
C ARG A 126 -10.17 -0.32 -10.75
N LEU A 127 -9.40 -1.10 -11.51
CA LEU A 127 -9.06 -0.78 -12.90
C LEU A 127 -10.32 -0.75 -13.78
N GLN A 128 -11.19 -1.76 -13.63
CA GLN A 128 -12.45 -1.83 -14.35
C GLN A 128 -13.40 -0.69 -13.97
N GLU A 129 -13.52 -0.37 -12.68
CA GLU A 129 -14.33 0.78 -12.21
C GLU A 129 -13.83 2.10 -12.79
N GLU A 130 -12.51 2.29 -12.92
CA GLU A 130 -11.93 3.48 -13.53
C GLU A 130 -12.20 3.53 -15.04
N GLU A 131 -12.00 2.44 -15.77
CA GLU A 131 -12.26 2.36 -17.22
C GLU A 131 -13.72 2.68 -17.54
N LEU A 132 -14.65 2.13 -16.75
CA LEU A 132 -16.08 2.38 -16.89
C LEU A 132 -16.53 3.74 -16.33
N GLN A 133 -15.61 4.51 -15.73
CA GLN A 133 -15.92 5.76 -15.05
C GLN A 133 -17.08 5.58 -14.06
N ALA A 134 -17.01 4.52 -13.25
CA ALA A 134 -18.06 4.19 -12.29
C ALA A 134 -18.23 5.32 -11.26
N PRO A 135 -19.45 5.55 -10.74
CA PRO A 135 -19.70 6.54 -9.68
C PRO A 135 -18.75 6.39 -8.49
N ALA A 136 -18.47 5.15 -8.08
CA ALA A 136 -17.54 4.86 -6.99
C ALA A 136 -16.10 5.33 -7.29
N ALA A 137 -15.60 5.14 -8.52
CA ALA A 137 -14.27 5.60 -8.91
C ALA A 137 -14.15 7.13 -8.84
N ARG A 138 -15.14 7.84 -9.38
CA ARG A 138 -15.20 9.31 -9.30
C ARG A 138 -15.30 9.81 -7.86
N ALA A 139 -16.13 9.17 -7.03
CA ALA A 139 -16.27 9.53 -5.62
C ALA A 139 -14.94 9.40 -4.87
N ARG A 140 -14.18 8.30 -5.08
CA ARG A 140 -12.85 8.13 -4.49
C ARG A 140 -11.87 9.21 -4.95
N GLU A 141 -11.85 9.54 -6.23
CA GLU A 141 -11.00 10.61 -6.76
C GLU A 141 -11.23 11.95 -6.07
N LEU A 142 -12.50 12.31 -5.83
CA LEU A 142 -12.87 13.56 -5.16
C LEU A 142 -12.37 13.64 -3.72
N VAL A 143 -12.36 12.50 -3.00
CA VAL A 143 -12.04 12.48 -1.56
C VAL A 143 -10.59 12.15 -1.24
N ARG A 144 -9.75 11.74 -2.21
CA ARG A 144 -8.31 11.54 -1.95
C ARG A 144 -7.66 12.83 -1.49
N CYS A 145 -6.81 12.74 -0.45
CA CYS A 145 -5.91 13.83 -0.11
C CYS A 145 -4.84 14.01 -1.20
N ASP A 146 -4.18 15.17 -1.23
CA ASP A 146 -3.25 15.52 -2.29
C ASP A 146 -2.06 14.55 -2.36
N ASP A 147 -1.47 14.16 -1.23
CA ASP A 147 -0.37 13.20 -1.19
C ASP A 147 -0.77 11.85 -1.80
N LEU A 148 -1.96 11.34 -1.42
CA LEU A 148 -2.48 10.09 -1.96
C LEU A 148 -2.81 10.22 -3.45
N LYS A 149 -3.32 11.36 -3.93
CA LYS A 149 -3.55 11.59 -5.37
C LYS A 149 -2.26 11.49 -6.17
N HIS A 150 -1.18 12.08 -5.69
CA HIS A 150 0.11 12.04 -6.38
C HIS A 150 0.73 10.65 -6.33
N ALA A 151 0.76 10.00 -5.16
CA ALA A 151 1.25 8.63 -5.02
C ALA A 151 0.44 7.65 -5.90
N TRP A 152 -0.88 7.82 -5.96
CA TRP A 152 -1.77 7.04 -6.83
C TRP A 152 -1.43 7.23 -8.32
N ARG A 153 -1.17 8.47 -8.78
CA ARG A 153 -0.72 8.72 -10.16
C ARG A 153 0.59 8.01 -10.45
N ASN A 154 1.56 8.09 -9.54
CA ASN A 154 2.84 7.39 -9.68
C ASN A 154 2.62 5.88 -9.80
N ALA A 155 1.78 5.30 -8.94
CA ALA A 155 1.44 3.88 -9.01
C ALA A 155 0.77 3.50 -10.34
N LYS A 156 -0.16 4.31 -10.83
CA LYS A 156 -0.83 4.10 -12.13
C LYS A 156 0.16 4.01 -13.29
N TRP A 157 1.23 4.79 -13.28
CA TRP A 157 2.28 4.74 -14.31
C TRP A 157 3.28 3.59 -14.09
N MET A 158 3.65 3.34 -12.84
CA MET A 158 4.69 2.35 -12.50
C MET A 158 4.20 0.91 -12.62
N ILE A 159 2.95 0.61 -12.27
CA ILE A 159 2.43 -0.77 -12.30
C ILE A 159 2.59 -1.41 -13.69
N PRO A 160 2.11 -0.80 -14.80
CA PRO A 160 2.30 -1.40 -16.12
C PRO A 160 3.77 -1.46 -16.55
N ALA A 161 4.62 -0.54 -16.08
CA ALA A 161 6.04 -0.56 -16.40
C ALA A 161 6.74 -1.76 -15.72
N ILE A 162 6.42 -2.02 -14.45
CA ILE A 162 6.96 -3.14 -13.67
C ILE A 162 6.42 -4.46 -14.22
N GLU A 163 5.13 -4.55 -14.56
CA GLU A 163 4.52 -5.78 -15.10
C GLU A 163 5.10 -6.20 -16.46
N ARG A 164 5.71 -5.28 -17.22
CA ARG A 164 6.39 -5.58 -18.49
C ARG A 164 7.80 -6.13 -18.31
N LEU A 165 8.40 -5.97 -17.13
CA LEU A 165 9.71 -6.57 -16.82
C LEU A 165 9.55 -8.09 -16.70
N SER A 166 10.56 -8.85 -17.10
CA SER A 166 10.58 -10.30 -16.85
C SER A 166 10.61 -10.60 -15.35
N ALA A 167 10.24 -11.81 -14.91
CA ALA A 167 10.27 -12.18 -13.49
C ALA A 167 11.68 -11.98 -12.87
N ASP A 168 12.73 -12.21 -13.66
CA ASP A 168 14.15 -12.04 -13.29
C ASP A 168 14.57 -10.55 -13.25
N GLU A 169 13.85 -9.67 -13.96
CA GLU A 169 14.02 -8.22 -13.89
C GLU A 169 13.13 -7.56 -12.84
N GLN A 170 12.01 -8.21 -12.48
CA GLN A 170 11.15 -7.83 -11.34
C GLN A 170 11.78 -8.22 -10.00
N VAL A 171 12.63 -9.25 -10.00
CA VAL A 171 13.49 -9.67 -8.87
C VAL A 171 14.93 -9.68 -9.38
N GLN A 172 15.61 -8.54 -9.43
CA GLN A 172 17.03 -8.53 -9.84
C GLN A 172 17.95 -9.14 -8.77
N LEU A 173 17.94 -10.46 -8.70
CA LEU A 173 18.98 -11.31 -8.12
C LEU A 173 19.84 -11.82 -9.28
N THR A 174 21.16 -11.58 -9.27
CA THR A 174 22.03 -12.20 -10.30
C THR A 174 22.18 -13.71 -10.06
N PRO A 175 22.63 -14.52 -11.02
CA PRO A 175 22.88 -15.96 -10.82
C PRO A 175 23.80 -16.28 -9.63
N GLU A 176 24.74 -15.38 -9.31
CA GLU A 176 25.63 -15.46 -8.15
C GLU A 176 24.91 -15.20 -6.81
N ASP A 177 23.83 -14.41 -6.86
CA ASP A 177 22.97 -14.10 -5.72
C ASP A 177 22.01 -15.28 -5.42
N GLU A 178 21.57 -15.98 -6.46
CA GLU A 178 20.80 -17.23 -6.35
C GLU A 178 21.64 -18.36 -5.73
N GLU A 179 22.90 -18.52 -6.13
CA GLU A 179 23.81 -19.52 -5.56
C GLU A 179 24.12 -19.22 -4.08
N PHE A 180 24.25 -17.94 -3.71
CA PHE A 180 24.39 -17.49 -2.32
C PHE A 180 23.13 -17.78 -1.49
N CYS A 181 21.95 -17.46 -2.01
CA CYS A 181 20.65 -17.79 -1.42
C CYS A 181 20.54 -19.29 -1.10
N GLN A 182 20.83 -20.12 -2.11
CA GLN A 182 20.65 -21.56 -2.01
C GLN A 182 21.60 -22.18 -0.99
N LYS A 183 22.85 -21.71 -0.96
CA LYS A 183 23.84 -22.12 0.05
C LYS A 183 23.44 -21.68 1.45
N TYR A 184 22.97 -20.45 1.64
CA TYR A 184 22.57 -19.94 2.96
C TYR A 184 21.33 -20.66 3.51
N LEU A 185 20.39 -21.05 2.64
CA LEU A 185 19.20 -21.83 3.00
C LEU A 185 19.51 -23.30 3.35
N GLU A 186 20.55 -23.90 2.78
CA GLU A 186 21.01 -25.24 3.15
C GLU A 186 21.63 -25.29 4.55
N TYR A 187 22.29 -24.21 5.00
CA TYR A 187 22.93 -24.14 6.32
C TYR A 187 22.00 -23.63 7.44
N SER A 188 20.82 -23.07 7.12
CA SER A 188 19.89 -22.57 8.11
C SER A 188 18.96 -23.66 8.67
N GLN A 189 18.82 -23.71 9.99
CA GLN A 189 17.81 -24.55 10.66
C GLN A 189 16.39 -23.98 10.55
N ASP A 190 16.27 -22.66 10.37
CA ASP A 190 15.02 -21.95 10.11
C ASP A 190 15.02 -21.42 8.68
N LYS A 191 14.45 -22.20 7.77
CA LYS A 191 14.43 -21.88 6.34
C LYS A 191 13.53 -20.67 6.05
N GLU A 192 12.41 -20.53 6.75
CA GLU A 192 11.45 -19.42 6.56
C GLU A 192 12.01 -18.08 7.08
N GLY A 193 12.72 -18.10 8.20
CA GLY A 193 13.43 -16.92 8.72
C GLY A 193 14.60 -16.52 7.81
N ALA A 194 15.36 -17.49 7.31
CA ALA A 194 16.46 -17.26 6.39
C ALA A 194 15.99 -16.72 5.03
N GLU A 195 14.89 -17.25 4.46
CA GLU A 195 14.30 -16.70 3.23
C GLU A 195 13.89 -15.23 3.39
N ARG A 196 13.31 -14.86 4.54
CA ARG A 196 12.95 -13.47 4.85
C ARG A 196 14.17 -12.56 4.91
N LEU A 197 15.24 -12.99 5.58
CA LEU A 197 16.49 -12.24 5.70
C LEU A 197 17.22 -12.12 4.37
N LEU A 198 17.23 -13.17 3.56
CA LEU A 198 17.84 -13.16 2.23
C LEU A 198 17.10 -12.23 1.29
N LYS A 199 15.76 -12.33 1.22
CA LYS A 199 14.95 -11.38 0.45
C LYS A 199 15.30 -9.95 0.83
N GLN A 200 15.31 -9.64 2.13
CA GLN A 200 15.67 -8.31 2.62
C GLN A 200 17.10 -7.88 2.24
N HIS A 201 18.08 -8.77 2.43
CA HIS A 201 19.47 -8.53 2.07
C HIS A 201 19.67 -8.25 0.57
N PHE A 202 18.94 -8.92 -0.31
CA PHE A 202 19.07 -8.69 -1.74
C PHE A 202 18.35 -7.42 -2.20
N TYR A 203 17.21 -7.08 -1.60
CA TYR A 203 16.61 -5.75 -1.78
C TYR A 203 17.58 -4.62 -1.38
N ASP A 204 18.43 -4.83 -0.36
CA ASP A 204 19.44 -3.85 0.07
C ASP A 204 20.68 -3.77 -0.85
N GLN A 205 20.90 -4.72 -1.77
CA GLN A 205 22.09 -4.77 -2.63
C GLN A 205 21.87 -4.35 -4.09
N ILE A 206 20.63 -4.32 -4.57
CA ILE A 206 20.26 -3.84 -5.93
C ILE A 206 20.80 -2.43 -6.27
N PRO A 207 20.93 -1.46 -5.34
CA PRO A 207 21.49 -0.13 -5.64
C PRO A 207 22.91 -0.14 -6.22
N LYS A 208 23.69 -1.21 -5.98
CA LYS A 208 25.11 -1.25 -6.35
C LYS A 208 25.38 -1.73 -7.78
N LYS A 209 24.47 -2.49 -8.39
CA LYS A 209 24.67 -3.07 -9.73
C LYS A 209 24.23 -2.14 -10.87
N ASN A 210 23.22 -1.30 -10.65
CA ASN A 210 22.67 -0.41 -11.69
C ASN A 210 23.46 0.89 -11.91
N LEU A 211 24.50 1.15 -11.11
CA LEU A 211 25.51 2.19 -11.40
C LEU A 211 26.54 1.74 -12.45
N GLU A 212 26.60 0.45 -12.78
CA GLU A 212 27.55 -0.09 -13.77
C GLU A 212 26.92 -0.28 -15.17
N THR A 213 25.60 -0.35 -15.28
CA THR A 213 24.86 -0.54 -16.54
C THR A 213 24.02 0.68 -16.87
N GLY A 214 24.67 1.73 -17.39
CA GLY A 214 24.02 2.99 -17.74
C GLY A 214 22.78 2.83 -18.61
N ILE A 215 21.60 3.06 -18.01
CA ILE A 215 20.34 3.31 -18.72
C ILE A 215 20.10 4.82 -18.70
N PRO A 216 19.93 5.48 -19.87
CA PRO A 216 19.85 6.93 -19.93
C PRO A 216 18.52 7.43 -19.33
N CYS A 217 18.68 8.34 -18.37
CA CYS A 217 17.63 9.14 -17.76
C CYS A 217 16.89 9.93 -18.85
N ALA A 218 15.59 9.70 -19.03
CA ALA A 218 14.75 10.49 -19.92
C ALA A 218 14.44 11.85 -19.25
N ALA A 219 15.43 12.75 -19.27
CA ALA A 219 15.29 14.13 -18.84
C ALA A 219 15.84 15.05 -19.93
N SER A 220 15.05 15.27 -20.97
CA SER A 220 15.18 16.44 -21.85
C SER A 220 14.07 16.42 -22.89
N LEU A 221 13.02 17.18 -22.66
CA LEU A 221 12.22 17.87 -23.68
C LEU A 221 11.19 18.73 -22.92
N ASP A 222 11.65 19.86 -22.39
CA ASP A 222 10.83 21.03 -22.09
C ASP A 222 11.78 22.23 -21.93
N ALA A 223 12.15 22.81 -23.06
CA ALA A 223 12.56 24.19 -23.20
C ALA A 223 12.60 24.48 -24.70
N GLU A 224 11.59 25.16 -25.21
CA GLU A 224 11.72 26.40 -26.00
C GLU A 224 10.32 26.99 -26.19
N ASP A 225 10.07 28.11 -25.51
CA ASP A 225 9.12 29.15 -25.88
C ASP A 225 9.99 30.42 -26.08
N PRO A 226 9.57 31.46 -26.85
CA PRO A 226 8.20 31.76 -27.28
C PRO A 226 7.96 31.93 -28.80
#